data_AF-R1IZ39-F1
#
_entry.id   AF-R1IZ39-F1
#
_cell.length_a   1.000
_cell.length_b   1.000
_cell.length_c   1.000
_cell.angle_alpha   90.00
_cell.angle_beta   90.00
_cell.angle_gamma   90.00
#
_symmetry.space_group_name_H-M   'P 1'
#
loop_
_entity.id
_entity.type
_entity.pdbx_description
1 polymer ?
#
loop_
_entity_poly.entity_id
_entity_poly.type
_entity_poly.pdbx_seq_one_letter_code
_entity_poly.pdbx_strand_id
1 'polypeptide(L)' 'MNSSVYLFSVDIDYHIFQQHYSGAASTVVVRTDNGLTLQLPASRLRPYLSQLGVKGRFRLTVDENNRFKSLEQIG' A
#
# COMPACT_ATOMS: atom_id res chain seq x y z
N MET A 1 15.43 18.53 -2.87
CA MET A 1 14.81 17.51 -2.00
C MET A 1 14.63 16.27 -2.85
N ASN A 2 15.34 15.18 -2.52
CA ASN A 2 15.27 13.95 -3.28
C ASN A 2 14.16 13.07 -2.68
N SER A 3 13.35 12.44 -3.52
CA SER A 3 12.30 11.51 -3.10
C SER A 3 12.38 10.27 -3.95
N SER A 4 12.20 9.10 -3.34
CA SER A 4 12.13 7.83 -4.06
C SER A 4 10.68 7.44 -4.24
N VAL A 5 10.40 6.87 -5.42
CA VAL A 5 9.05 6.46 -5.80
C VAL A 5 9.03 4.97 -6.06
N TYR A 6 8.03 4.29 -5.50
CA TYR A 6 7.79 2.87 -5.71
C TYR A 6 6.40 2.66 -6.28
N LEU A 7 6.33 1.90 -7.36
CA LEU A 7 5.08 1.52 -8.01
C LEU A 7 4.79 0.05 -7.73
N PHE A 8 3.55 -0.26 -7.35
CA PHE A 8 3.09 -1.63 -7.10
C PHE A 8 1.60 -1.74 -7.38
N SER A 9 1.14 -2.97 -7.63
CA SER A 9 -0.28 -3.29 -7.73
C SER A 9 -0.75 -3.93 -6.44
N VAL A 10 -1.98 -3.61 -6.03
CA VAL A 10 -2.67 -4.29 -4.94
C VAL A 10 -3.91 -4.92 -5.51
N ASP A 11 -4.15 -6.18 -5.14
CA ASP A 11 -5.37 -6.91 -5.42
C ASP A 11 -5.73 -7.72 -4.18
N ILE A 12 -6.49 -7.11 -3.27
CA ILE A 12 -6.91 -7.72 -2.01
C ILE A 12 -8.42 -7.58 -1.91
N ASP A 13 -9.13 -8.71 -1.84
CA ASP A 13 -10.59 -8.71 -1.69
C ASP A 13 -11.03 -8.18 -0.32
N TYR A 14 -12.24 -7.61 -0.27
CA TYR A 14 -12.79 -6.97 0.93
C TYR A 14 -12.77 -7.88 2.16
N HIS A 15 -13.23 -9.13 2.02
CA HIS A 15 -13.26 -10.08 3.15
C HIS A 15 -11.86 -10.42 3.65
N ILE A 16 -10.89 -10.65 2.75
CA ILE A 16 -9.49 -10.88 3.13
C ILE A 16 -8.96 -9.64 3.84
N PHE A 17 -9.27 -8.45 3.32
CA PHE A 17 -8.84 -7.21 3.94
C PHE A 17 -9.38 -7.07 5.37
N GLN A 18 -10.67 -7.34 5.56
CA GLN A 18 -11.31 -7.28 6.88
C GLN A 18 -10.78 -8.35 7.85
N GLN A 19 -10.64 -9.59 7.41
CA GLN A 19 -10.22 -10.71 8.27
C GLN A 19 -8.77 -10.57 8.72
N HIS A 20 -7.87 -10.16 7.81
CA HIS A 20 -6.44 -10.11 8.10
C HIS A 20 -5.96 -8.75 8.63
N TYR A 21 -6.71 -7.67 8.40
CA TYR A 21 -6.24 -6.31 8.70
C TYR A 21 -7.19 -5.44 9.53
N SER A 22 -8.18 -6.02 10.21
CA SER A 22 -9.05 -5.28 11.17
C SER A 22 -8.37 -4.92 12.50
N GLY A 23 -7.17 -5.45 12.78
CA GLY A 23 -6.45 -5.18 14.03
C GLY A 23 -5.67 -3.86 14.03
N ALA A 24 -5.33 -3.36 15.22
CA ALA A 24 -4.63 -2.08 15.44
C ALA A 24 -3.21 -2.01 14.84
N ALA A 25 -2.58 -3.16 14.53
CA ALA A 25 -1.23 -3.23 13.99
C ALA A 25 -1.12 -4.30 12.89
N SER A 26 -1.78 -4.05 11.76
CA SER A 26 -1.77 -4.97 10.61
C SER A 26 -0.93 -4.38 9.47
N THR A 27 -0.06 -5.19 8.87
CA THR A 27 0.88 -4.79 7.81
C THR A 27 0.59 -5.53 6.52
N VAL A 28 0.46 -4.82 5.41
CA VAL A 28 0.37 -5.39 4.06
C VAL A 28 1.77 -5.49 3.46
N VAL A 29 2.08 -6.64 2.87
CA VAL A 29 3.31 -6.87 2.13
C VAL A 29 2.98 -6.80 0.64
N VAL A 30 3.68 -5.94 -0.10
CA VAL A 30 3.51 -5.78 -1.54
C VAL A 30 4.85 -5.90 -2.25
N ARG A 31 4.82 -6.36 -3.49
CA ARG A 31 5.99 -6.41 -4.36
C ARG A 31 5.90 -5.31 -5.40
N THR A 32 6.95 -4.51 -5.51
CA THR A 32 7.04 -3.43 -6.48
C THR A 32 7.39 -3.95 -7.86
N ASP A 33 7.12 -3.11 -8.86
CA ASP A 33 7.50 -3.33 -10.25
C ASP A 33 9.00 -3.63 -10.40
N ASN A 34 9.83 -2.95 -9.58
CA ASN A 34 11.28 -3.12 -9.55
C ASN A 34 11.73 -4.35 -8.73
N GLY A 35 10.81 -5.21 -8.27
CA GLY A 35 11.11 -6.43 -7.53
C GLY A 35 11.38 -6.25 -6.03
N LEU A 36 11.28 -5.04 -5.49
CA LEU A 36 11.44 -4.79 -4.06
C LEU A 36 10.20 -5.23 -3.30
N THR A 37 10.38 -5.77 -2.10
CA THR A 37 9.27 -6.09 -1.20
C THR A 37 9.11 -4.94 -0.20
N LEU A 38 7.92 -4.34 -0.19
CA LEU A 38 7.56 -3.27 0.73
C LEU A 38 6.57 -3.78 1.78
N GLN A 39 6.77 -3.30 3.01
CA GLN A 39 5.85 -3.52 4.11
C GLN A 39 5.24 -2.18 4.49
N LEU A 40 3.91 -2.09 4.46
CA LEU A 40 3.19 -0.87 4.79
C LEU A 40 2.04 -1.17 5.76
N PRO A 41 1.74 -0.27 6.71
CA PRO A 41 0.58 -0.44 7.57
C PRO A 41 -0.70 -0.51 6.72
N ALA A 42 -1.53 -1.51 6.94
CA ALA A 42 -2.81 -1.69 6.26
C ALA A 42 -3.71 -0.46 6.42
N SER A 43 -3.56 0.28 7.53
CA SER A 43 -4.22 1.56 7.77
C SER A 43 -4.02 2.58 6.64
N ARG A 44 -2.90 2.53 5.92
CA ARG A 44 -2.64 3.43 4.77
C ARG A 44 -3.45 3.05 3.53
N LEU A 45 -3.89 1.81 3.42
CA LEU A 45 -4.73 1.31 2.33
C LEU A 45 -6.23 1.45 2.63
N ARG A 46 -6.63 1.67 3.89
CA ARG A 46 -8.03 1.87 4.30
C ARG A 46 -8.78 2.96 3.50
N PRO A 47 -8.19 4.11 3.14
CA PRO A 47 -8.87 5.10 2.30
C PRO A 47 -9.24 4.60 0.90
N TYR A 48 -8.58 3.55 0.43
CA TYR A 48 -8.78 2.94 -0.89
C TYR A 48 -9.60 1.63 -0.81
N LEU A 49 -10.13 1.30 0.36
CA LEU A 49 -10.97 0.12 0.55
C LEU A 49 -12.37 0.37 -0.04
N SER A 50 -12.74 -0.44 -1.02
CA SER A 50 -14.08 -0.48 -1.61
C SER A 50 -14.80 -1.78 -1.27
N GLN A 51 -16.07 -1.92 -1.70
CA GLN A 51 -16.79 -3.20 -1.60
C GLN A 51 -16.11 -4.35 -2.36
N LEU A 52 -15.31 -4.02 -3.38
CA LEU A 52 -14.49 -4.99 -4.12
C LEU A 52 -13.15 -5.27 -3.42
N GLY A 53 -12.85 -4.59 -2.32
CA GLY A 53 -11.57 -4.63 -1.63
C GLY A 53 -10.65 -3.48 -2.04
N VAL A 54 -9.34 -3.69 -1.87
CA VAL A 54 -8.29 -2.76 -2.28
C VAL A 54 -7.71 -3.28 -3.59
N LYS A 55 -8.10 -2.66 -4.70
CA LYS A 55 -7.67 -3.05 -6.03
C LYS A 55 -7.20 -1.82 -6.79
N GLY A 56 -6.04 -1.92 -7.43
CA GLY A 56 -5.50 -0.84 -8.26
C GLY A 56 -3.98 -0.75 -8.24
N ARG A 57 -3.47 0.25 -8.95
CA ARG A 57 -2.04 0.57 -9.00
C ARG A 57 -1.74 1.73 -8.07
N PHE A 58 -0.69 1.57 -7.27
CA PHE A 58 -0.32 2.51 -6.22
C PHE A 58 1.07 3.09 -6.45
N ARG A 59 1.21 4.35 -6.05
CA ARG A 59 2.48 5.07 -5.97
C ARG A 59 2.77 5.40 -4.51
N LEU A 60 3.84 4.81 -4.00
CA LEU A 60 4.41 5.19 -2.71
C LEU A 60 5.57 6.16 -2.95
N THR A 61 5.49 7.32 -2.32
CA THR A 61 6.59 8.28 -2.28
C THR A 61 7.21 8.26 -0.88
N VAL A 62 8.53 8.15 -0.82
CA VAL A 62 9.32 8.25 0.42
C VAL A 62 10.34 9.37 0.31
N ASP A 63 10.74 9.91 1.46
CA ASP A 63 11.85 10.86 1.53
C ASP A 63 13.21 10.17 1.40
N GLU A 64 14.28 10.96 1.38
CA GLU A 64 15.68 10.50 1.35
C GLU A 64 16.07 9.57 2.52
N ASN A 65 15.36 9.63 3.65
CA ASN A 65 15.52 8.71 4.79
C ASN A 65 14.58 7.49 4.73
N ASN A 66 14.02 7.18 3.56
CA ASN A 66 13.03 6.12 3.34
C ASN A 66 11.76 6.26 4.20
N ARG A 67 11.46 7.47 4.72
CA ARG A 67 10.23 7.69 5.49
C ARG A 67 9.07 7.92 4.54
N PHE A 68 7.93 7.34 4.89
CA PHE A 68 6.68 7.55 4.17
C PHE A 68 6.36 9.04 4.00
N LYS A 69 6.11 9.46 2.76
CA LYS A 69 5.58 10.80 2.43
C LYS A 69 4.12 10.71 2.03
N SER A 70 3.82 9.92 1.00
CA SER A 70 2.48 9.83 0.43
C SER A 70 2.22 8.46 -0.18
N LEU A 71 0.94 8.08 -0.22
CA LEU A 71 0.42 6.96 -1.00
C LEU A 71 -0.69 7.50 -1.89
N GLU A 72 -0.69 7.13 -3.17
CA GLU A 72 -1.67 7.57 -4.14
C GLU A 72 -2.09 6.38 -5.02
N GLN A 73 -3.39 6.26 -5.31
CA GLN A 73 -3.88 5.34 -6.34
C GLN A 73 -3.78 6.04 -7.70
N ILE A 74 -3.15 5.39 -8.67
CA ILE A 74 -2.84 5.95 -10.00
C ILE A 74 -3.44 5.14 -11.16
N GLY A 75 -4.25 4.13 -10.86
CA GLY A 75 -4.91 3.26 -11.84
C GLY A 75 -5.73 2.16 -11.18
#